data_AF-A0A2M7NG46-F1
#
_entry.id   AF-A0A2M7NG46-F1
#
_cell.length_a   1.000
_cell.length_b   1.000
_cell.length_c   1.000
_cell.angle_alpha   90.00
_cell.angle_beta   90.00
_cell.angle_gamma   90.00
#
_symmetry.space_group_name_H-M   'P 1'
#
loop_
_entity.id
_entity.type
_entity.pdbx_description
1 polymer ?
#
loop_
_entity_poly.entity_id
_entity_poly.type
_entity_poly.pdbx_seq_one_letter_code
_entity_poly.pdbx_strand_id
1 'polypeptide(L)'
;MNLPQGITNRETIDPKLAVGSSLKNPKELFAILFLLYLVNEEEVYLDYSYTKKEEKNKIFIQKDFIDKIILFFSNIDEVDKSKIESIAANSPLVTMQMEPLQVSLQIYWKLAKIGFIDSDSSSKERTGQARFMKDIYFTTNMDLLKFVLSDDENIVTNKAKYLLYNWLTNETVTEDFSELENKLKKTLLIFTEDTLFKTWESASKEIIFQQEGIYEKIVHPFNSVNLKGAKEIKGTLRNLKSIISNNLHPYFILSKDDRDKIEVITSSSSEFSEYAGRVSSYLDLVPKSIIINNTEDLSEVDTTENNTNPPLQTIYYGSPVQANLTK
;
A
#
# COMPACT_ATOMS: atom_id res chain seq x y z
N MET A 1 0.34 36.45 16.56
CA MET A 1 0.43 35.10 17.17
C MET A 1 0.52 34.11 16.02
N ASN A 2 1.57 33.30 15.95
CA ASN A 2 1.71 32.29 14.90
C ASN A 2 0.99 31.03 15.35
N LEU A 3 -0.24 30.84 14.86
CA LEU A 3 -1.05 29.66 15.11
C LEU A 3 -0.82 28.60 14.03
N PRO A 4 -1.08 27.31 14.30
CA PRO A 4 -1.03 26.26 13.27
C PRO A 4 -1.98 26.55 12.10
N GLN A 5 -1.62 26.09 10.90
CA GLN A 5 -2.49 26.16 9.74
C GLN A 5 -3.64 25.15 9.88
N GLY A 6 -4.84 25.53 9.42
CA GLY A 6 -5.98 24.63 9.37
C GLY A 6 -5.74 23.40 8.49
N ILE A 7 -6.54 22.36 8.68
CA ILE A 7 -6.45 21.12 7.92
C ILE A 7 -6.63 21.37 6.42
N THR A 8 -5.76 20.80 5.58
CA THR A 8 -5.92 20.81 4.13
C THR A 8 -6.96 19.78 3.70
N ASN A 9 -7.99 20.21 2.98
CA ASN A 9 -8.91 19.29 2.30
C ASN A 9 -8.17 18.51 1.21
N ARG A 10 -8.18 17.19 1.32
CA ARG A 10 -7.56 16.27 0.37
C ARG A 10 -8.64 15.64 -0.51
N GLU A 11 -8.36 15.53 -1.81
CA GLU A 11 -9.25 14.82 -2.73
C GLU A 11 -9.34 13.33 -2.38
N THR A 12 -10.52 12.76 -2.61
CA THR A 12 -10.73 11.32 -2.48
C THR A 12 -9.96 10.57 -3.56
N ILE A 13 -9.17 9.58 -3.16
CA ILE A 13 -8.46 8.71 -4.10
C ILE A 13 -9.44 7.68 -4.68
N ASP A 14 -9.49 7.55 -6.00
CA ASP A 14 -10.19 6.44 -6.67
C ASP A 14 -9.57 5.10 -6.23
N PRO A 15 -10.33 4.16 -5.64
CA PRO A 15 -9.82 2.86 -5.20
C PRO A 15 -9.40 1.94 -6.36
N LYS A 16 -9.62 2.33 -7.63
CA LYS A 16 -9.20 1.62 -8.85
C LYS A 16 -9.61 0.15 -8.88
N LEU A 17 -10.83 -0.15 -8.40
CA LEU A 17 -11.37 -1.51 -8.24
C LEU A 17 -11.59 -2.29 -9.55
N ALA A 18 -11.50 -1.63 -10.72
CA ALA A 18 -11.79 -2.24 -12.02
C ALA A 18 -10.62 -2.15 -13.02
N VAL A 19 -9.45 -1.66 -12.61
CA VAL A 19 -8.29 -1.49 -13.49
C VAL A 19 -7.63 -2.85 -13.76
N GLY A 20 -7.13 -3.06 -14.98
CA GLY A 20 -6.29 -4.21 -15.30
C GLY A 20 -4.88 -4.05 -14.72
N SER A 21 -4.67 -4.28 -13.43
CA SER A 21 -3.34 -4.22 -12.80
C SER A 21 -2.68 -5.60 -12.77
N SER A 22 -1.60 -5.77 -13.52
CA SER A 22 -0.74 -6.95 -13.42
C SER A 22 0.51 -6.60 -12.60
N LEU A 23 0.65 -7.17 -11.41
CA LEU A 23 1.86 -7.08 -10.61
C LEU A 23 2.56 -8.45 -10.68
N LYS A 24 3.61 -8.61 -11.48
CA LYS A 24 4.30 -9.92 -11.62
C LYS A 24 5.37 -10.12 -10.56
N ASN A 25 6.23 -9.12 -10.38
CA ASN A 25 7.37 -9.16 -9.47
C ASN A 25 7.19 -8.12 -8.35
N PRO A 26 6.31 -8.38 -7.36
CA PRO A 26 6.06 -7.42 -6.29
C PRO A 26 7.28 -7.17 -5.40
N LYS A 27 8.11 -8.20 -5.16
CA LYS A 27 9.36 -8.07 -4.37
C LYS A 27 10.34 -7.13 -5.04
N GLU A 28 10.58 -7.32 -6.34
CA GLU A 28 11.43 -6.44 -7.14
C GLU A 28 10.91 -5.00 -7.15
N LEU A 29 9.60 -4.81 -7.37
CA LEU A 29 8.99 -3.47 -7.35
C LEU A 29 9.20 -2.76 -6.00
N PHE A 30 8.98 -3.48 -4.89
CA PHE A 30 9.26 -2.93 -3.57
C PHE A 30 10.74 -2.59 -3.40
N ALA A 31 11.64 -3.53 -3.73
CA ALA A 31 13.07 -3.37 -3.50
C ALA A 31 13.63 -2.18 -4.27
N ILE A 32 13.30 -2.04 -5.56
CA ILE A 32 13.78 -0.89 -6.34
C ILE A 32 13.21 0.44 -5.85
N LEU A 33 11.94 0.49 -5.45
CA LEU A 33 11.34 1.71 -4.90
C LEU A 33 12.03 2.13 -3.59
N PHE A 34 12.26 1.17 -2.70
CA PHE A 34 12.89 1.43 -1.40
C PHE A 34 14.36 1.79 -1.54
N LEU A 35 15.09 1.15 -2.45
CA LEU A 35 16.47 1.51 -2.74
C LEU A 35 16.59 2.93 -3.31
N LEU A 36 15.69 3.32 -4.22
CA LEU A 36 15.64 4.69 -4.75
C LEU A 36 15.41 5.73 -3.63
N TYR A 37 14.53 5.44 -2.67
CA TYR A 37 14.34 6.29 -1.49
C TYR A 37 15.65 6.47 -0.70
N LEU A 38 16.36 5.38 -0.43
CA LEU A 38 17.61 5.42 0.35
C LEU A 38 18.73 6.16 -0.39
N VAL A 39 18.94 5.89 -1.68
CA VAL A 39 20.02 6.54 -2.45
C VAL A 39 19.70 7.98 -2.85
N ASN A 40 18.44 8.38 -2.68
CA ASN A 40 17.98 9.76 -2.77
C ASN A 40 17.97 10.47 -1.41
N GLU A 41 18.74 9.97 -0.44
CA GLU A 41 18.96 10.63 0.85
C GLU A 41 17.65 10.93 1.61
N GLU A 42 16.65 10.05 1.44
CA GLU A 42 15.34 10.15 2.09
C GLU A 42 14.54 11.40 1.72
N GLU A 43 14.91 12.08 0.63
CA GLU A 43 14.14 13.21 0.14
C GLU A 43 12.73 12.79 -0.33
N VAL A 44 11.77 13.68 -0.13
CA VAL A 44 10.35 13.43 -0.42
C VAL A 44 10.06 13.18 -1.90
N TYR A 45 10.90 13.69 -2.81
CA TYR A 45 10.64 13.74 -4.25
C TYR A 45 11.80 13.17 -5.07
N LEU A 46 11.49 12.50 -6.17
CA LEU A 46 12.49 11.94 -7.07
C LEU A 46 12.03 11.86 -8.54
N ASP A 47 12.79 12.50 -9.42
CA ASP A 47 12.75 12.26 -10.86
C ASP A 47 13.66 11.07 -11.21
N TYR A 48 13.13 9.85 -11.14
CA TYR A 48 13.98 8.65 -11.23
C TYR A 48 14.25 8.18 -12.66
N SER A 49 13.51 8.67 -13.66
CA SER A 49 13.48 8.07 -14.99
C SER A 49 13.84 9.03 -16.11
N TYR A 50 14.36 8.48 -17.22
CA TYR A 50 14.68 9.23 -18.44
C TYR A 50 14.39 8.41 -19.70
N THR A 51 14.27 9.09 -20.84
CA THR A 51 14.15 8.46 -22.16
C THR A 51 15.44 8.64 -22.96
N LYS A 52 15.93 7.56 -23.59
CA LYS A 52 17.05 7.64 -24.53
C LYS A 52 16.58 8.19 -25.87
N LYS A 53 17.42 8.99 -26.54
CA LYS A 53 17.09 9.57 -27.88
C LYS A 53 16.70 8.52 -28.92
N GLU A 54 17.30 7.33 -28.84
CA GLU A 54 17.10 6.21 -29.78
C GLU A 54 15.91 5.29 -29.41
N GLU A 55 15.44 5.32 -28.16
CA GLU A 55 14.38 4.44 -27.65
C GLU A 55 13.20 5.25 -27.09
N LYS A 56 12.51 6.00 -27.96
CA LYS A 56 11.42 6.92 -27.57
C LYS A 56 10.21 6.27 -26.89
N ASN A 57 10.09 4.95 -26.96
CA ASN A 57 8.97 4.21 -26.38
C ASN A 57 9.29 3.55 -25.03
N LYS A 58 10.52 3.74 -24.51
CA LYS A 58 10.94 3.20 -23.23
C LYS A 58 11.46 4.30 -22.31
N ILE A 59 11.38 4.02 -21.03
CA ILE A 59 12.07 4.78 -20.00
C ILE A 59 13.07 3.87 -19.30
N PHE A 60 14.05 4.50 -18.66
CA PHE A 60 15.12 3.85 -17.93
C PHE A 60 15.29 4.56 -16.60
N ILE A 61 15.71 3.84 -15.57
CA ILE A 61 16.16 4.47 -14.32
C ILE A 61 17.47 5.23 -14.61
N GLN A 62 17.59 6.46 -14.12
CA GLN A 62 18.80 7.27 -14.33
C GLN A 62 20.05 6.54 -13.83
N LYS A 63 21.14 6.68 -14.59
CA LYS A 63 22.39 5.95 -14.33
C LYS A 63 22.96 6.27 -12.94
N ASP A 64 22.91 7.53 -12.54
CA ASP A 64 23.43 7.97 -11.25
C ASP A 64 22.76 7.22 -10.08
N PHE A 65 21.46 6.93 -10.15
CA PHE A 65 20.78 6.13 -9.14
C PHE A 65 21.22 4.66 -9.16
N ILE A 66 21.43 4.08 -10.35
CA ILE A 66 21.93 2.71 -10.48
C ILE A 66 23.34 2.60 -9.90
N ASP A 67 24.22 3.57 -10.20
CA ASP A 67 25.58 3.62 -9.67
C ASP A 67 25.57 3.76 -8.14
N LYS A 68 24.68 4.60 -7.58
CA LYS A 68 24.48 4.71 -6.12
C LYS A 68 23.92 3.42 -5.51
N ILE A 69 23.01 2.71 -6.18
CA ILE A 69 22.50 1.41 -5.71
C ILE A 69 23.61 0.36 -5.70
N ILE A 70 24.46 0.32 -6.72
CA ILE A 70 25.64 -0.55 -6.74
C ILE A 70 26.56 -0.23 -5.56
N LEU A 71 26.79 1.06 -5.27
CA LEU A 71 27.59 1.49 -4.12
C LEU A 71 26.93 1.10 -2.79
N PHE A 72 25.61 1.21 -2.67
CA PHE A 72 24.86 0.82 -1.47
C PHE A 72 25.13 -0.63 -1.07
N PHE A 73 25.28 -1.52 -2.06
CA PHE A 73 25.57 -2.94 -1.87
C PHE A 73 27.08 -3.28 -1.81
N SER A 74 28.00 -2.31 -1.81
CA SER A 74 29.45 -2.59 -1.86
C SER A 74 30.00 -3.39 -0.67
N ASN A 75 29.26 -3.44 0.44
CA ASN A 75 29.69 -4.05 1.70
C ASN A 75 29.08 -5.44 1.95
N ILE A 76 28.37 -5.99 0.96
CA ILE A 76 27.89 -7.37 0.99
C ILE A 76 28.60 -8.17 -0.10
N ASP A 77 28.89 -9.44 0.18
CA ASP A 77 29.59 -10.33 -0.74
C ASP A 77 28.65 -10.78 -1.87
N GLU A 78 29.23 -11.32 -2.95
CA GLU A 78 28.50 -12.00 -4.03
C GLU A 78 27.50 -11.13 -4.84
N VAL A 79 27.67 -9.80 -4.82
CA VAL A 79 26.86 -8.89 -5.64
C VAL A 79 27.27 -8.93 -7.10
N ASP A 80 26.35 -9.38 -7.95
CA ASP A 80 26.49 -9.30 -9.39
C ASP A 80 26.01 -7.92 -9.88
N LYS A 81 26.96 -7.03 -10.13
CA LYS A 81 26.70 -5.67 -10.63
C LYS A 81 25.91 -5.68 -11.94
N SER A 82 26.13 -6.67 -12.81
CA SER A 82 25.43 -6.74 -14.10
C SER A 82 23.93 -6.97 -13.94
N LYS A 83 23.51 -7.68 -12.89
CA LYS A 83 22.10 -7.84 -12.54
C LYS A 83 21.48 -6.52 -12.13
N ILE A 84 22.17 -5.75 -11.27
CA ILE A 84 21.70 -4.42 -10.83
C ILE A 84 21.63 -3.45 -12.04
N GLU A 85 22.64 -3.45 -12.91
CA GLU A 85 22.63 -2.64 -14.13
C GLU A 85 21.43 -2.98 -15.04
N SER A 86 21.05 -4.26 -15.11
CA SER A 86 19.90 -4.71 -15.92
C SER A 86 18.56 -4.18 -15.41
N ILE A 87 18.44 -3.86 -14.10
CA ILE A 87 17.23 -3.29 -13.49
C ILE A 87 16.90 -1.92 -14.11
N ALA A 88 17.91 -1.18 -14.56
CA ALA A 88 17.73 0.14 -15.16
C ALA A 88 16.73 0.12 -16.33
N ALA A 89 16.69 -0.98 -17.10
CA ALA A 89 15.82 -1.14 -18.26
C ALA A 89 14.64 -2.10 -18.01
N ASN A 90 14.75 -3.00 -17.03
CA ASN A 90 13.81 -4.12 -16.88
C ASN A 90 12.93 -4.04 -15.63
N SER A 91 13.18 -3.09 -14.72
CA SER A 91 12.41 -3.01 -13.47
C SER A 91 10.91 -2.82 -13.71
N PRO A 92 10.06 -3.27 -12.78
CA PRO A 92 8.64 -2.95 -12.75
C PRO A 92 8.35 -1.45 -12.82
N LEU A 93 9.18 -0.58 -12.24
CA LEU A 93 9.00 0.88 -12.29
C LEU A 93 9.02 1.44 -13.72
N VAL A 94 9.88 0.90 -14.58
CA VAL A 94 10.04 1.39 -15.97
C VAL A 94 9.18 0.63 -16.98
N THR A 95 8.87 -0.64 -16.70
CA THR A 95 8.13 -1.51 -17.61
C THR A 95 6.61 -1.43 -17.43
N MET A 96 6.13 -1.23 -16.19
CA MET A 96 4.70 -1.11 -15.91
C MET A 96 4.13 0.23 -16.39
N GLN A 97 2.86 0.20 -16.77
CA GLN A 97 2.09 1.41 -17.02
C GLN A 97 1.81 2.14 -15.69
N MET A 98 1.48 3.43 -15.81
CA MET A 98 1.16 4.28 -14.67
C MET A 98 0.05 3.72 -13.78
N GLU A 99 -1.08 3.29 -14.35
CA GLU A 99 -2.22 2.83 -13.54
C GLU A 99 -1.89 1.61 -12.66
N PRO A 100 -1.27 0.51 -13.17
CA PRO A 100 -0.78 -0.57 -12.32
C PRO A 100 0.21 -0.14 -11.24
N LEU A 101 1.10 0.83 -11.51
CA LEU A 101 2.00 1.39 -10.50
C LEU A 101 1.24 2.12 -9.40
N GLN A 102 0.28 2.98 -9.76
CA GLN A 102 -0.57 3.69 -8.80
C GLN A 102 -1.38 2.71 -7.95
N VAL A 103 -1.98 1.66 -8.53
CA VAL A 103 -2.71 0.65 -7.76
C VAL A 103 -1.78 0.01 -6.71
N SER A 104 -0.54 -0.31 -7.09
CA SER A 104 0.39 -1.04 -6.22
C SER A 104 1.02 -0.16 -5.14
N LEU A 105 1.50 1.03 -5.53
CA LEU A 105 2.31 1.89 -4.67
C LEU A 105 1.48 2.94 -3.93
N GLN A 106 0.40 3.47 -4.53
CA GLN A 106 -0.44 4.50 -3.90
C GLN A 106 -1.59 3.91 -3.10
N ILE A 107 -2.29 2.92 -3.65
CA ILE A 107 -3.55 2.44 -3.09
C ILE A 107 -3.28 1.26 -2.16
N TYR A 108 -2.52 0.27 -2.65
CA TYR A 108 -2.30 -0.97 -1.92
C TYR A 108 -1.31 -0.77 -0.76
N TRP A 109 -0.02 -0.51 -1.05
CA TRP A 109 0.98 -0.34 0.02
C TRP A 109 1.12 1.10 0.55
N LYS A 110 0.56 2.09 -0.15
CA LYS A 110 0.65 3.52 0.22
C LYS A 110 2.08 4.00 0.48
N LEU A 111 3.05 3.53 -0.32
CA LEU A 111 4.48 3.85 -0.17
C LEU A 111 4.85 5.15 -0.85
N ALA A 112 4.25 5.43 -2.00
CA ALA A 112 4.57 6.61 -2.79
C ALA A 112 3.43 7.01 -3.73
N LYS A 113 3.37 8.29 -4.08
CA LYS A 113 2.63 8.80 -5.24
C LYS A 113 3.53 8.80 -6.47
N ILE A 114 3.00 8.35 -7.60
CA ILE A 114 3.72 8.32 -8.88
C ILE A 114 2.91 9.14 -9.90
N GLY A 115 3.59 10.09 -10.52
CA GLY A 115 3.10 10.95 -11.58
C GLY A 115 4.01 10.92 -12.81
N PHE A 116 3.70 11.77 -13.78
CA PHE A 116 4.54 12.00 -14.96
C PHE A 116 5.24 13.35 -14.81
N ILE A 117 6.51 13.41 -15.19
CA ILE A 117 7.32 14.63 -15.09
C ILE A 117 6.75 15.74 -16.02
N ASP A 118 6.40 15.39 -17.26
CA ASP A 118 6.08 16.37 -18.31
C ASP A 118 4.66 16.21 -18.91
N SER A 119 3.71 15.55 -18.24
CA SER A 119 2.36 15.43 -18.81
C SER A 119 1.22 15.18 -17.81
N ASP A 120 0.14 15.94 -17.97
CA ASP A 120 -1.12 15.75 -17.23
C ASP A 120 -1.98 14.57 -17.71
N SER A 121 -1.56 13.78 -18.71
CA SER A 121 -2.47 12.79 -19.32
C SER A 121 -1.97 11.35 -19.22
N SER A 122 -2.38 10.68 -18.14
CA SER A 122 -2.30 9.22 -17.96
C SER A 122 -2.94 8.39 -19.08
N SER A 123 -3.84 9.00 -19.85
CA SER A 123 -4.46 8.40 -21.03
C SER A 123 -3.45 8.06 -22.15
N LYS A 124 -2.29 8.73 -22.23
CA LYS A 124 -1.29 8.51 -23.30
C LYS A 124 -0.67 7.10 -23.27
N GLU A 125 -0.45 6.51 -22.10
CA GLU A 125 0.06 5.12 -22.00
C GLU A 125 -1.02 4.07 -22.26
N ARG A 126 -2.31 4.39 -22.10
CA ARG A 126 -3.42 3.45 -22.34
C ARG A 126 -3.64 3.20 -23.82
N THR A 127 -3.30 4.16 -24.68
CA THR A 127 -3.54 4.11 -26.13
C THR A 127 -2.29 3.72 -26.94
N GLY A 128 -1.07 3.83 -26.39
CA GLY A 128 0.17 3.73 -27.16
C GLY A 128 1.29 2.97 -26.44
N GLN A 129 2.03 2.17 -27.20
CA GLN A 129 3.17 1.32 -26.80
C GLN A 129 4.36 2.05 -26.14
N ALA A 130 4.23 3.35 -25.86
CA ALA A 130 5.26 4.18 -25.27
C ALA A 130 5.17 4.21 -23.74
N ARG A 131 6.32 4.45 -23.10
CA ARG A 131 6.43 4.79 -21.69
C ARG A 131 6.90 6.23 -21.58
N PHE A 132 6.30 6.99 -20.66
CA PHE A 132 6.70 8.37 -20.38
C PHE A 132 7.42 8.45 -19.05
N MET A 133 8.29 9.45 -18.91
CA MET A 133 9.08 9.68 -17.71
C MET A 133 8.15 9.96 -16.52
N LYS A 134 8.50 9.35 -15.41
CA LYS A 134 7.73 9.32 -14.16
C LYS A 134 8.55 9.88 -13.03
N ASP A 135 7.84 10.47 -12.07
CA ASP A 135 8.35 10.95 -10.79
C ASP A 135 7.80 10.12 -9.63
N ILE A 136 8.36 10.31 -8.44
CA ILE A 136 7.95 9.66 -7.20
C ILE A 136 7.88 10.71 -6.10
N TYR A 137 6.79 10.70 -5.33
CA TYR A 137 6.68 11.36 -4.04
C TYR A 137 6.52 10.31 -2.94
N PHE A 138 7.52 10.16 -2.09
CA PHE A 138 7.50 9.17 -1.01
C PHE A 138 6.55 9.58 0.12
N THR A 139 6.11 8.58 0.89
CA THR A 139 5.26 8.77 2.08
C THR A 139 6.02 8.37 3.33
N THR A 140 5.47 8.72 4.50
CA THR A 140 6.01 8.34 5.80
C THR A 140 6.01 6.82 6.06
N ASN A 141 5.32 6.02 5.25
CA ASN A 141 5.43 4.56 5.33
C ASN A 141 6.85 4.07 4.99
N MET A 142 7.62 4.85 4.23
CA MET A 142 9.03 4.57 3.93
C MET A 142 9.91 4.62 5.19
N ASP A 143 9.61 5.53 6.12
CA ASP A 143 10.32 5.64 7.40
C ASP A 143 10.12 4.39 8.24
N LEU A 144 8.88 3.91 8.36
CA LEU A 144 8.55 2.68 9.07
C LEU A 144 9.30 1.47 8.51
N LEU A 145 9.40 1.38 7.17
CA LEU A 145 10.17 0.33 6.50
C LEU A 145 11.68 0.45 6.79
N LYS A 146 12.22 1.68 6.79
CA LYS A 146 13.60 1.93 7.15
C LYS A 146 13.89 1.50 8.59
N PHE A 147 13.02 1.82 9.54
CA PHE A 147 13.17 1.39 10.93
C PHE A 147 13.20 -0.14 11.07
N VAL A 148 12.41 -0.87 10.27
CA VAL A 148 12.41 -2.34 10.28
C VAL A 148 13.71 -2.94 9.74
N LEU A 149 14.37 -2.25 8.81
CA LEU A 149 15.55 -2.74 8.09
C LEU A 149 16.88 -2.20 8.66
N SER A 150 16.81 -1.27 9.60
CA SER A 150 17.97 -0.59 10.17
C SER A 150 18.33 -1.11 11.56
N ASP A 151 19.56 -0.81 11.98
CA ASP A 151 20.00 -0.98 13.37
C ASP A 151 19.58 0.20 14.26
N ASP A 152 20.09 0.20 15.50
CA ASP A 152 19.82 1.24 16.50
C ASP A 152 20.33 2.64 16.10
N GLU A 153 21.28 2.70 15.16
CA GLU A 153 21.80 3.97 14.60
C GLU A 153 21.01 4.41 13.35
N ASN A 154 19.91 3.71 13.03
CA ASN A 154 19.07 3.93 11.86
C ASN A 154 19.85 3.75 10.54
N ILE A 155 20.85 2.87 10.54
CA ILE A 155 21.62 2.47 9.37
C ILE A 155 21.09 1.13 8.85
N VAL A 156 20.82 1.03 7.55
CA VAL A 156 20.33 -0.22 6.94
C VAL A 156 21.38 -1.33 7.10
N THR A 157 20.99 -2.39 7.82
CA THR A 157 21.88 -3.49 8.20
C THR A 157 22.35 -4.30 7.00
N ASN A 158 23.50 -4.98 7.11
CA ASN A 158 23.97 -5.89 6.06
C ASN A 158 22.97 -7.03 5.76
N LYS A 159 22.25 -7.53 6.78
CA LYS A 159 21.17 -8.52 6.57
C LYS A 159 20.04 -7.95 5.72
N ALA A 160 19.64 -6.71 5.97
CA ALA A 160 18.65 -6.03 5.15
C ALA A 160 19.16 -5.79 3.72
N LYS A 161 20.44 -5.47 3.54
CA LYS A 161 21.06 -5.35 2.22
C LYS A 161 21.00 -6.66 1.43
N TYR A 162 21.37 -7.80 2.04
CA TYR A 162 21.23 -9.11 1.38
C TYR A 162 19.78 -9.41 1.01
N LEU A 163 18.83 -9.13 1.91
CA LEU A 163 17.41 -9.32 1.64
C LEU A 163 16.93 -8.45 0.46
N LEU A 164 17.25 -7.16 0.46
CA LEU A 164 16.87 -6.21 -0.59
C LEU A 164 17.50 -6.59 -1.93
N TYR A 165 18.76 -7.04 -1.94
CA TYR A 165 19.44 -7.54 -3.14
C TYR A 165 18.70 -8.75 -3.71
N ASN A 166 18.42 -9.78 -2.88
CA ASN A 166 17.68 -10.97 -3.31
C ASN A 166 16.28 -10.62 -3.85
N TRP A 167 15.57 -9.70 -3.21
CA TRP A 167 14.27 -9.23 -3.70
C TRP A 167 14.39 -8.43 -5.01
N LEU A 168 15.44 -7.64 -5.18
CA LEU A 168 15.71 -6.87 -6.39
C LEU A 168 16.04 -7.78 -7.59
N THR A 169 16.82 -8.84 -7.36
CA THR A 169 17.26 -9.77 -8.41
C THR A 169 16.32 -10.97 -8.60
N ASN A 170 15.23 -11.05 -7.82
CA ASN A 170 14.31 -12.19 -7.74
C ASN A 170 15.02 -13.51 -7.38
N GLU A 171 16.08 -13.43 -6.59
CA GLU A 171 16.78 -14.59 -6.05
C GLU A 171 16.12 -15.12 -4.77
N THR A 172 16.41 -16.39 -4.46
CA THR A 172 15.87 -17.04 -3.27
C THR A 172 16.50 -16.45 -2.02
N VAL A 173 15.66 -16.03 -1.08
CA VAL A 173 16.11 -15.60 0.25
C VAL A 173 16.49 -16.84 1.06
N THR A 174 17.72 -16.87 1.59
CA THR A 174 18.21 -17.96 2.44
C THR A 174 17.54 -17.95 3.82
N GLU A 175 17.61 -19.07 4.55
CA GLU A 175 16.99 -19.21 5.87
C GLU A 175 17.50 -18.18 6.89
N ASP A 176 18.77 -17.77 6.78
CA ASP A 176 19.42 -16.78 7.67
C ASP A 176 18.75 -15.40 7.67
N PHE A 177 17.98 -15.09 6.63
CA PHE A 177 17.26 -13.81 6.48
C PHE A 177 15.74 -13.97 6.59
N SER A 178 15.24 -15.17 6.84
CA SER A 178 13.80 -15.48 6.86
C SER A 178 13.02 -14.70 7.93
N GLU A 179 13.59 -14.50 9.12
CA GLU A 179 12.95 -13.72 10.19
C GLU A 179 12.80 -12.24 9.80
N LEU A 180 13.85 -11.65 9.23
CA LEU A 180 13.82 -10.27 8.75
C LEU A 180 12.85 -10.12 7.58
N GLU A 181 12.86 -11.08 6.65
CA GLU A 181 11.89 -11.13 5.55
C GLU A 181 10.45 -11.18 6.09
N ASN A 182 10.19 -11.99 7.10
CA ASN A 182 8.85 -12.10 7.70
C ASN A 182 8.44 -10.80 8.43
N LYS A 183 9.35 -10.14 9.14
CA LYS A 183 9.09 -8.81 9.74
C LYS A 183 8.71 -7.78 8.68
N LEU A 184 9.44 -7.76 7.56
CA LEU A 184 9.16 -6.87 6.44
C LEU A 184 7.79 -7.18 5.80
N LYS A 185 7.47 -8.46 5.56
CA LYS A 185 6.17 -8.90 5.04
C LYS A 185 5.00 -8.48 5.95
N LYS A 186 5.14 -8.66 7.27
CA LYS A 186 4.12 -8.21 8.24
C LYS A 186 3.94 -6.70 8.24
N THR A 187 5.02 -5.95 8.14
CA THR A 187 4.98 -4.48 8.04
C THR A 187 4.24 -4.04 6.78
N LEU A 188 4.58 -4.64 5.62
CA LEU A 188 3.90 -4.36 4.36
C LEU A 188 2.42 -4.74 4.38
N LEU A 189 2.05 -5.82 5.07
CA LEU A 189 0.66 -6.23 5.23
C LEU A 189 -0.15 -5.17 5.99
N ILE A 190 0.38 -4.62 7.09
CA ILE A 190 -0.31 -3.59 7.89
C ILE A 190 -0.74 -2.39 7.03
N PHE A 191 0.08 -1.97 6.06
CA PHE A 191 -0.25 -0.83 5.19
C PHE A 191 -1.43 -1.08 4.24
N THR A 192 -1.84 -2.34 4.11
CA THR A 192 -2.82 -2.79 3.10
C THR A 192 -4.20 -3.07 3.70
N GLU A 193 -4.36 -3.04 5.03
CA GLU A 193 -5.57 -3.53 5.72
C GLU A 193 -6.84 -2.74 5.41
N ASP A 194 -6.72 -1.43 5.25
CA ASP A 194 -7.82 -0.54 4.88
C ASP A 194 -8.11 -0.51 3.36
N THR A 195 -7.36 -1.26 2.55
CA THR A 195 -7.53 -1.29 1.09
C THR A 195 -8.89 -1.91 0.72
N LEU A 196 -9.62 -1.22 -0.15
CA LEU A 196 -10.86 -1.75 -0.73
C LEU A 196 -10.57 -2.71 -1.88
N PHE A 197 -11.32 -3.80 -1.92
CA PHE A 197 -11.32 -4.83 -2.95
C PHE A 197 -12.73 -5.01 -3.52
N LYS A 198 -12.80 -5.60 -4.71
CA LYS A 198 -14.07 -5.94 -5.35
C LYS A 198 -14.05 -7.34 -5.93
N THR A 199 -15.10 -8.11 -5.65
CA THR A 199 -15.40 -9.40 -6.27
C THR A 199 -16.89 -9.50 -6.62
N TRP A 200 -17.31 -10.64 -7.17
CA TRP A 200 -18.68 -10.88 -7.61
C TRP A 200 -19.18 -12.22 -7.07
N GLU A 201 -20.25 -12.21 -6.26
CA GLU A 201 -20.92 -13.44 -5.82
C GLU A 201 -21.64 -14.12 -6.99
N SER A 202 -22.24 -13.31 -7.86
CA SER A 202 -22.93 -13.73 -9.07
C SER A 202 -22.71 -12.70 -10.17
N ALA A 203 -23.16 -12.96 -11.40
CA ALA A 203 -23.00 -12.04 -12.52
C ALA A 203 -23.55 -10.62 -12.25
N SER A 204 -24.57 -10.51 -11.38
CA SER A 204 -25.27 -9.26 -11.04
C SER A 204 -25.01 -8.75 -9.62
N LYS A 205 -24.40 -9.53 -8.73
CA LYS A 205 -24.17 -9.15 -7.33
C LYS A 205 -22.68 -8.90 -7.06
N GLU A 206 -22.34 -7.63 -6.90
CA GLU A 206 -20.99 -7.18 -6.53
C GLU A 206 -20.80 -7.22 -5.01
N ILE A 207 -19.57 -7.49 -4.58
CA ILE A 207 -19.14 -7.39 -3.19
C ILE A 207 -17.92 -6.46 -3.14
N ILE A 208 -18.02 -5.40 -2.35
CA ILE A 208 -16.89 -4.56 -1.96
C ILE A 208 -16.51 -4.94 -0.54
N PHE A 209 -15.22 -5.17 -0.30
CA PHE A 209 -14.72 -5.67 0.98
C PHE A 209 -13.30 -5.19 1.26
N GLN A 210 -12.85 -5.33 2.50
CA GLN A 210 -11.46 -5.17 2.94
C GLN A 210 -10.89 -6.55 3.31
N GLN A 211 -9.59 -6.65 3.59
CA GLN A 211 -8.99 -7.94 3.97
C GLN A 211 -9.67 -8.58 5.18
N GLU A 212 -10.20 -7.79 6.11
CA GLU A 212 -11.03 -8.26 7.23
C GLU A 212 -12.15 -9.22 6.79
N GLY A 213 -12.84 -8.94 5.67
CA GLY A 213 -13.91 -9.81 5.17
C GLY A 213 -13.41 -11.19 4.70
N ILE A 214 -12.13 -11.29 4.31
CA ILE A 214 -11.48 -12.59 4.10
C ILE A 214 -11.23 -13.28 5.44
N TYR A 215 -10.76 -12.52 6.43
CA TYR A 215 -10.35 -13.05 7.73
C TYR A 215 -11.53 -13.67 8.46
N GLU A 216 -12.67 -12.98 8.48
CA GLU A 216 -13.93 -13.49 9.05
C GLU A 216 -14.35 -14.83 8.43
N LYS A 217 -14.22 -14.97 7.10
CA LYS A 217 -14.58 -16.20 6.36
C LYS A 217 -13.58 -17.33 6.55
N ILE A 218 -12.35 -17.03 6.96
CA ILE A 218 -11.32 -18.03 7.24
C ILE A 218 -11.42 -18.51 8.69
N VAL A 219 -11.53 -17.58 9.65
CA VAL A 219 -11.61 -17.87 11.09
C VAL A 219 -12.93 -18.58 11.43
N HIS A 220 -13.99 -18.31 10.67
CA HIS A 220 -15.29 -18.98 10.81
C HIS A 220 -15.70 -19.67 9.50
N PRO A 221 -16.37 -20.83 9.55
CA PRO A 221 -15.86 -22.22 9.51
C PRO A 221 -15.15 -22.71 8.22
N PHE A 222 -14.78 -21.86 7.25
CA PHE A 222 -14.46 -22.35 5.89
C PHE A 222 -13.00 -22.75 5.62
N ASN A 223 -12.05 -22.50 6.56
CA ASN A 223 -10.60 -22.73 6.45
C ASN A 223 -9.92 -22.14 5.19
N SER A 224 -10.70 -21.49 4.32
CA SER A 224 -10.32 -21.10 2.98
C SER A 224 -11.38 -20.21 2.32
N VAL A 225 -10.96 -19.37 1.38
CA VAL A 225 -11.84 -18.42 0.68
C VAL A 225 -11.49 -18.40 -0.81
N ASN A 226 -12.48 -18.34 -1.70
CA ASN A 226 -12.25 -18.15 -3.13
C ASN A 226 -12.29 -16.64 -3.46
N LEU A 227 -11.22 -16.13 -4.10
CA LEU A 227 -11.10 -14.72 -4.45
C LEU A 227 -11.79 -14.35 -5.77
N LYS A 228 -11.87 -15.27 -6.73
CA LYS A 228 -12.33 -14.98 -8.10
C LYS A 228 -13.83 -14.70 -8.15
N GLY A 229 -14.63 -15.48 -7.44
CA GLY A 229 -16.09 -15.40 -7.56
C GLY A 229 -16.55 -15.66 -9.01
N ALA A 230 -17.55 -14.92 -9.46
CA ALA A 230 -18.21 -15.13 -10.77
C ALA A 230 -17.53 -14.43 -11.97
N LYS A 231 -16.58 -13.51 -11.76
CA LYS A 231 -15.93 -12.71 -12.83
C LYS A 231 -14.41 -12.70 -12.66
N GLU A 232 -13.70 -12.24 -13.69
CA GLU A 232 -12.25 -12.03 -13.57
C GLU A 232 -11.94 -10.96 -12.51
N ILE A 233 -10.98 -11.25 -11.63
CA ILE A 233 -10.48 -10.29 -10.64
C ILE A 233 -9.77 -9.11 -11.31
N LYS A 234 -9.95 -7.92 -10.75
CA LYS A 234 -9.35 -6.67 -11.24
C LYS A 234 -8.83 -5.82 -10.09
N GLY A 235 -8.07 -4.79 -10.43
CA GLY A 235 -7.58 -3.75 -9.52
C GLY A 235 -6.79 -4.29 -8.35
N THR A 236 -7.05 -3.73 -7.17
CA THR A 236 -6.44 -4.10 -5.90
C THR A 236 -6.54 -5.58 -5.57
N LEU A 237 -7.61 -6.28 -5.96
CA LEU A 237 -7.77 -7.72 -5.69
C LEU A 237 -6.77 -8.56 -6.49
N ARG A 238 -6.42 -8.12 -7.70
CA ARG A 238 -5.37 -8.76 -8.50
C ARG A 238 -3.99 -8.55 -7.89
N ASN A 239 -3.76 -7.42 -7.25
CA ASN A 239 -2.55 -7.18 -6.46
C ASN A 239 -2.48 -8.10 -5.24
N LEU A 240 -3.54 -8.18 -4.43
CA LEU A 240 -3.60 -9.10 -3.29
C LEU A 240 -3.28 -10.54 -3.71
N LYS A 241 -3.92 -11.04 -4.78
CA LYS A 241 -3.62 -12.36 -5.32
C LYS A 241 -2.15 -12.51 -5.72
N SER A 242 -1.58 -11.49 -6.37
CA SER A 242 -0.16 -11.48 -6.74
C SER A 242 0.76 -11.57 -5.52
N ILE A 243 0.50 -10.76 -4.48
CA ILE A 243 1.26 -10.77 -3.22
C ILE A 243 1.24 -12.16 -2.58
N ILE A 244 0.08 -12.80 -2.50
CA ILE A 244 -0.05 -14.16 -1.97
C ILE A 244 0.74 -15.15 -2.85
N SER A 245 0.60 -15.06 -4.18
CA SER A 245 1.29 -15.97 -5.12
C SER A 245 2.82 -15.84 -5.10
N ASN A 246 3.33 -14.68 -4.70
CA ASN A 246 4.77 -14.39 -4.60
C ASN A 246 5.30 -14.52 -3.16
N ASN A 247 4.58 -15.23 -2.29
CA ASN A 247 4.96 -15.49 -0.90
C ASN A 247 5.30 -14.20 -0.12
N LEU A 248 4.54 -13.12 -0.35
CA LEU A 248 4.68 -11.86 0.39
C LEU A 248 3.61 -11.68 1.48
N HIS A 249 2.51 -12.44 1.42
CA HIS A 249 1.50 -12.41 2.48
C HIS A 249 1.94 -13.33 3.64
N PRO A 250 2.15 -12.82 4.87
CA PRO A 250 2.73 -13.60 5.97
C PRO A 250 1.81 -14.71 6.50
N TYR A 251 0.50 -14.62 6.24
CA TYR A 251 -0.48 -15.57 6.78
C TYR A 251 -1.19 -16.43 5.72
N PHE A 252 -1.05 -16.12 4.42
CA PHE A 252 -1.85 -16.75 3.37
C PHE A 252 -0.99 -17.35 2.28
N ILE A 253 -1.50 -18.45 1.73
CA ILE A 253 -1.00 -19.13 0.54
C ILE A 253 -2.16 -19.41 -0.41
N LEU A 254 -1.84 -19.56 -1.70
CA LEU A 254 -2.80 -20.12 -2.65
C LEU A 254 -2.89 -21.63 -2.46
N SER A 255 -4.10 -22.18 -2.53
CA SER A 255 -4.33 -23.62 -2.50
C SER A 255 -3.61 -24.28 -3.68
N LYS A 256 -3.08 -25.48 -3.45
CA LYS A 256 -2.43 -26.29 -4.50
C LYS A 256 -3.44 -26.77 -5.55
N ASP A 257 -4.68 -27.00 -5.12
CA ASP A 257 -5.74 -27.58 -5.97
C ASP A 257 -6.53 -26.50 -6.73
N ASP A 258 -6.63 -25.29 -6.17
CA ASP A 258 -7.32 -24.15 -6.81
C ASP A 258 -6.53 -22.85 -6.60
N ARG A 259 -5.97 -22.32 -7.68
CA ARG A 259 -5.17 -21.08 -7.67
C ARG A 259 -5.99 -19.81 -7.41
N ASP A 260 -7.31 -19.90 -7.32
CA ASP A 260 -8.20 -18.80 -6.91
C ASP A 260 -8.62 -18.91 -5.43
N LYS A 261 -8.26 -20.01 -4.76
CA LYS A 261 -8.57 -20.27 -3.36
C LYS A 261 -7.36 -19.93 -2.48
N ILE A 262 -7.61 -19.19 -1.41
CA ILE A 262 -6.64 -18.84 -0.39
C ILE A 262 -6.85 -19.67 0.87
N GLU A 263 -5.75 -20.03 1.52
CA GLU A 263 -5.70 -20.85 2.73
C GLU A 263 -4.72 -20.22 3.73
N VAL A 264 -4.95 -20.45 5.02
CA VAL A 264 -4.04 -20.01 6.08
C VAL A 264 -2.83 -20.92 6.12
N ILE A 265 -1.65 -20.32 6.29
CA ILE A 265 -0.43 -21.06 6.59
C ILE A 265 -0.59 -21.70 7.97
N THR A 266 -0.67 -23.03 8.03
CA THR A 266 -1.01 -23.79 9.25
C THR A 266 -0.15 -23.40 10.46
N SER A 267 1.15 -23.18 10.25
CA SER A 267 2.10 -22.80 11.31
C SER A 267 1.84 -21.42 11.94
N SER A 268 1.01 -20.59 11.32
CA SER A 268 0.73 -19.21 11.73
C SER A 268 -0.71 -19.00 12.18
N SER A 269 -1.50 -20.06 12.32
CA SER A 269 -2.95 -20.01 12.58
C SER A 269 -3.32 -19.28 13.88
N SER A 270 -2.61 -19.54 14.98
CA SER A 270 -2.85 -18.84 16.26
C SER A 270 -2.51 -17.36 16.19
N GLU A 271 -1.35 -17.02 15.62
CA GLU A 271 -0.91 -15.64 15.44
C GLU A 271 -1.87 -14.86 14.52
N PHE A 272 -2.36 -15.52 13.46
CA PHE A 272 -3.30 -14.95 12.50
C PHE A 272 -4.64 -14.56 13.15
N SER A 273 -5.20 -15.39 14.03
CA SER A 273 -6.47 -15.07 14.70
C SER A 273 -6.37 -13.79 15.53
N GLU A 274 -5.29 -13.64 16.28
CA GLU A 274 -5.01 -12.42 17.06
C GLU A 274 -4.75 -11.21 16.16
N TYR A 275 -4.05 -11.42 15.03
CA TYR A 275 -3.84 -10.38 14.03
C TYR A 275 -5.16 -9.90 13.41
N ALA A 276 -6.06 -10.80 13.03
CA ALA A 276 -7.35 -10.46 12.47
C ALA A 276 -8.18 -9.60 13.45
N GLY A 277 -8.16 -9.91 14.75
CA GLY A 277 -8.82 -9.07 15.77
C GLY A 277 -8.22 -7.66 15.89
N ARG A 278 -6.90 -7.53 15.76
CA ARG A 278 -6.23 -6.22 15.71
C ARG A 278 -6.61 -5.43 14.46
N VAL A 279 -6.75 -6.09 13.31
CA VAL A 279 -7.18 -5.44 12.06
C VAL A 279 -8.58 -4.88 12.22
N SER A 280 -9.51 -5.65 12.79
CA SER A 280 -10.87 -5.17 13.06
C SER A 280 -10.87 -3.91 13.93
N SER A 281 -10.11 -3.95 15.03
CA SER A 281 -9.94 -2.80 15.92
C SER A 281 -9.30 -1.59 15.21
N TYR A 282 -8.36 -1.83 14.29
CA TYR A 282 -7.75 -0.77 13.49
C TYR A 282 -8.75 -0.12 12.54
N LEU A 283 -9.55 -0.91 11.81
CA LEU A 283 -10.52 -0.40 10.84
C LEU A 283 -11.65 0.42 11.48
N ASP A 284 -12.01 0.13 12.73
CA ASP A 284 -12.92 0.96 13.52
C ASP A 284 -12.37 2.37 13.80
N LEU A 285 -11.04 2.51 13.86
CA LEU A 285 -10.35 3.77 14.12
C LEU A 285 -9.98 4.54 12.85
N VAL A 286 -10.02 3.90 11.68
CA VAL A 286 -9.74 4.57 10.40
C VAL A 286 -10.88 5.55 10.08
N PRO A 287 -10.59 6.86 9.95
CA PRO A 287 -11.62 7.86 9.68
C PRO A 287 -12.32 7.59 8.34
N LYS A 288 -13.65 7.47 8.37
CA LYS A 288 -14.46 7.16 7.16
C LYS A 288 -14.79 8.40 6.32
N SER A 289 -14.91 9.56 6.96
CA SER A 289 -15.01 10.89 6.31
C SER A 289 -14.78 11.99 7.34
N ILE A 290 -14.19 13.11 6.93
CA ILE A 290 -14.06 14.32 7.75
C ILE A 290 -14.99 15.38 7.13
N ILE A 291 -16.01 15.82 7.88
CA ILE A 291 -16.88 16.92 7.48
C ILE A 291 -16.38 18.18 8.20
N ILE A 292 -15.82 19.14 7.45
CA ILE A 292 -15.45 20.45 8.00
C ILE A 292 -16.65 21.36 7.88
N ASN A 293 -17.34 21.59 9.00
CA ASN A 293 -18.34 22.63 9.08
C ASN A 293 -17.61 23.93 9.42
N ASN A 294 -17.50 24.83 8.45
CA ASN A 294 -17.23 26.22 8.79
C ASN A 294 -18.48 26.73 9.49
N THR A 295 -18.42 26.93 10.80
CA THR A 295 -19.36 27.82 11.45
C THR A 295 -19.06 29.20 10.88
N GLU A 296 -19.78 29.58 9.83
CA GLU A 296 -19.89 30.99 9.47
C GLU A 296 -20.24 31.72 10.77
N ASP A 297 -19.44 32.73 11.11
CA ASP A 297 -19.78 33.66 12.17
C ASP A 297 -21.25 34.00 11.98
N LEU A 298 -22.08 33.61 12.94
CA LEU A 298 -23.42 34.15 13.06
C LEU A 298 -23.21 35.65 13.26
N SER A 299 -23.12 36.39 12.16
CA SER A 299 -23.24 37.83 12.18
C SER A 299 -24.51 38.09 12.95
N GLU A 300 -24.38 38.72 14.11
CA GLU A 300 -25.49 39.18 14.93
C GLU A 300 -26.44 39.95 14.00
N VAL A 301 -27.48 39.27 13.53
CA VAL A 301 -28.63 39.95 12.97
C VAL A 301 -29.32 40.53 14.19
N ASP A 302 -29.10 41.82 14.42
CA ASP A 302 -29.94 42.66 15.25
C ASP A 302 -31.40 42.45 14.84
N THR A 303 -32.08 41.53 15.52
CA THR A 303 -33.53 41.48 15.56
C THR A 303 -33.93 41.89 16.96
N THR A 304 -34.19 43.20 17.08
CA THR A 304 -35.01 43.75 18.14
C THR A 304 -36.33 42.98 18.24
N GLU A 305 -36.53 42.37 19.41
CA GLU A 305 -37.81 42.11 20.10
C GLU A 305 -38.80 41.10 19.48
N ASN A 306 -38.85 39.88 20.05
CA ASN A 306 -39.83 39.56 21.11
C ASN A 306 -39.62 38.14 21.68
N ASN A 307 -39.36 38.09 22.98
CA ASN A 307 -39.26 36.88 23.80
C ASN A 307 -40.61 36.13 23.86
N THR A 308 -40.59 34.82 23.60
CA THR A 308 -40.94 33.77 24.58
C THR A 308 -40.68 32.39 23.97
N ASN A 309 -39.45 31.89 24.10
CA ASN A 309 -39.10 30.48 24.35
C ASN A 309 -37.60 30.29 24.04
N PRO A 310 -36.74 29.92 25.01
CA PRO A 310 -35.38 29.53 24.69
C PRO A 310 -35.41 28.18 23.92
N PRO A 311 -34.70 28.03 22.80
CA PRO A 311 -34.46 26.71 22.23
C PRO A 311 -33.48 25.99 23.18
N LEU A 312 -34.02 25.14 24.05
CA LEU A 312 -33.24 24.22 24.86
C LEU A 312 -32.48 23.29 23.91
N GLN A 313 -31.18 23.53 23.73
CA GLN A 313 -30.25 22.52 23.20
C GLN A 313 -30.08 21.45 24.27
N THR A 314 -31.00 20.49 24.32
CA THR A 314 -30.91 19.34 25.21
C THR A 314 -29.96 18.31 24.61
N ILE A 315 -28.76 18.22 25.16
CA ILE A 315 -27.82 17.12 24.90
C ILE A 315 -28.12 16.01 25.94
N TYR A 316 -28.63 14.86 25.49
CA TYR A 316 -28.75 13.68 26.34
C TYR A 316 -27.43 12.90 26.32
N TYR A 317 -26.60 13.08 27.35
CA TYR A 317 -25.54 12.12 27.68
C TYR A 317 -26.14 11.04 28.60
N GLY A 318 -26.25 9.82 28.10
CA GLY A 318 -26.58 8.63 28.89
C GLY A 318 -25.38 7.68 28.94
N SER A 319 -24.66 7.68 30.06
CA SER A 319 -23.77 6.58 30.44
C SER A 319 -24.61 5.49 31.13
N PRO A 320 -24.46 4.19 30.80
CA PRO A 320 -25.21 3.14 31.46
C PRO A 320 -24.63 2.87 32.84
N VAL A 321 -25.35 3.28 33.89
CA VAL A 321 -25.10 2.78 35.25
C VAL A 321 -26.10 1.66 35.52
N GLN A 322 -25.58 0.44 35.65
CA GLN A 322 -26.29 -0.70 36.22
C GLN A 322 -26.79 -0.36 37.62
N ALA A 323 -28.05 -0.66 37.91
CA ALA A 323 -28.50 -0.94 39.27
C ALA A 323 -29.56 -2.05 39.23
N ASN A 324 -29.17 -3.21 39.75
CA ASN A 324 -30.09 -4.20 40.30
C ASN A 324 -31.10 -3.51 41.23
N LEU A 325 -32.35 -3.97 41.23
CA LEU A 325 -33.08 -4.32 42.46
C LEU A 325 -34.42 -5.00 42.11
N THR A 326 -34.53 -6.18 42.70
CA THR A 326 -35.68 -7.05 42.95
C THR A 326 -37.02 -6.35 43.22
N LYS A 327 -38.09 -6.98 42.72
CA LYS A 327 -39.18 -7.47 43.55
C LYS A 327 -39.85 -8.69 42.93
#